data_AF-A0A9D8XIQ9-F1
#
_entry.id   AF-A0A9D8XIQ9-F1
#
_cell.length_a   1.000
_cell.length_b   1.000
_cell.length_c   1.000
_cell.angle_alpha   90.00
_cell.angle_beta   90.00
_cell.angle_gamma   90.00
#
_symmetry.space_group_name_H-M   'P 1'
#
loop_
_entity.id
_entity.type
_entity.pdbx_description
1 polymer ?
#
loop_
_entity_poly.entity_id
_entity_poly.type
_entity_poly.pdbx_seq_one_letter_code
_entity_poly.pdbx_strand_id
1 'polypeptide(L)'
;MQQDTKFVEERYNLEMAKAKEAEAKNKRTITIWACLFIMTALLYALNIIRLRLQISRAKNRELEVEKQRYEQLYADAIAERDALTKMVEDSSVQEEAKAVIKARLDVLNKVIISQITGTSSANKKAYEELELLLADKESFIESTRLTIEGNNPEFISALKQRGLSDEEINICCLYAIGLRGKDIKAYTSQPRHYNQSADIRRKLGLTESDTNLSIFLRDMLEK
;
A
#
# COMPACT_ATOMS: atom_id res chain seq x y z
N MET A 1 -22.68 21.37 95.44
CA MET A 1 -23.51 21.81 94.31
C MET A 1 -22.76 22.70 93.31
N GLN A 2 -22.17 23.85 93.68
CA GLN A 2 -21.46 24.70 92.69
C GLN A 2 -20.17 24.08 92.10
N GLN A 3 -19.50 23.20 92.83
CA GLN A 3 -18.27 22.54 92.36
C GLN A 3 -18.57 21.40 91.37
N ASP A 4 -19.66 20.66 91.61
CA ASP A 4 -20.11 19.57 90.74
C ASP A 4 -20.60 20.10 89.38
N THR A 5 -21.28 21.24 89.36
CA THR A 5 -21.75 21.86 88.11
C THR A 5 -20.61 22.36 87.23
N LYS A 6 -19.53 22.90 87.81
CA LYS A 6 -18.34 23.33 87.05
C LYS A 6 -17.61 22.16 86.41
N PHE A 7 -17.48 21.04 87.13
CA PHE A 7 -16.83 19.85 86.60
C PHE A 7 -17.61 19.23 85.43
N VAL A 8 -18.94 19.23 85.51
CA VAL A 8 -19.81 18.77 84.42
C VAL A 8 -19.69 19.68 83.19
N GLU A 9 -19.64 21.00 83.39
CA GLU A 9 -19.50 21.98 82.31
C GLU A 9 -18.13 21.89 81.62
N GLU A 10 -17.04 21.74 82.38
CA GLU A 10 -15.69 21.55 81.83
C GLU A 10 -15.58 20.25 81.02
N ARG A 11 -16.13 19.15 81.53
CA ARG A 11 -16.15 17.87 80.80
C ARG A 11 -16.95 17.97 79.51
N TYR A 12 -18.13 18.61 79.56
CA TYR A 12 -18.96 18.84 78.38
C TYR A 12 -18.23 19.69 77.32
N ASN A 13 -17.56 20.77 77.74
CA ASN A 13 -16.78 21.62 76.84
C ASN A 13 -15.58 20.88 76.21
N LEU A 14 -14.91 20.01 76.98
CA LEU A 14 -13.82 19.17 76.48
C LEU A 14 -14.32 18.14 75.44
N GLU A 15 -15.46 17.50 75.68
CA GLU A 15 -16.08 16.55 74.75
C GLU A 15 -16.52 17.25 73.45
N MET A 16 -17.10 18.45 73.56
CA MET A 16 -17.46 19.27 72.40
C MET A 16 -16.25 19.74 71.60
N ALA A 17 -15.13 20.09 72.25
CA ALA A 17 -13.89 20.47 71.57
C ALA A 17 -13.28 19.29 70.80
N LYS A 18 -13.23 18.10 71.42
CA LYS A 18 -12.75 16.86 70.77
C LYS A 18 -13.61 16.47 69.57
N ALA A 19 -14.93 16.60 69.68
CA ALA A 19 -15.85 16.32 68.57
C ALA A 19 -15.62 17.27 67.39
N LYS A 20 -15.45 18.58 67.64
CA LYS A 20 -15.14 19.58 66.61
C LYS A 20 -13.79 19.33 65.94
N GLU A 21 -12.77 18.95 66.70
CA GLU A 21 -11.45 18.62 66.14
C GLU A 21 -11.48 17.36 65.26
N ALA A 22 -12.21 16.32 65.69
CA ALA A 22 -12.41 15.11 64.90
C ALA A 22 -13.18 15.39 63.60
N GLU A 23 -14.22 16.24 63.66
CA GLU A 23 -14.98 16.66 62.49
C GLU A 23 -14.13 17.46 61.50
N ALA A 24 -13.30 18.38 61.99
CA ALA A 24 -12.37 19.16 61.16
C ALA A 24 -11.34 18.27 60.46
N LYS A 25 -10.78 17.28 61.17
CA LYS A 25 -9.85 16.29 60.59
C LYS A 25 -10.55 15.43 59.52
N ASN A 26 -11.76 14.95 59.77
CA ASN A 26 -12.52 14.17 58.79
C ASN A 26 -12.85 14.99 57.53
N LYS A 27 -13.29 16.24 57.68
CA LYS A 27 -13.54 17.14 56.54
C LYS A 27 -12.28 17.37 55.69
N ARG A 28 -11.12 17.56 56.33
CA ARG A 28 -9.83 17.70 55.64
C ARG A 28 -9.44 16.42 54.88
N THR A 29 -9.63 15.25 55.50
CA THR A 29 -9.32 13.97 54.86
C THR A 29 -10.22 13.72 53.64
N ILE A 30 -11.52 13.99 53.76
CA ILE A 30 -12.49 13.86 52.66
C ILE A 30 -12.14 14.77 51.48
N THR A 31 -11.79 16.04 51.75
CA THR A 31 -11.40 16.99 50.69
C THR A 31 -10.13 16.55 49.97
N ILE A 32 -9.12 16.03 50.68
CA ILE A 32 -7.90 15.50 50.06
C ILE A 32 -8.21 14.32 49.14
N TRP A 33 -9.02 13.35 49.60
CA TRP A 33 -9.41 12.20 48.77
C TRP A 33 -10.24 12.61 47.55
N ALA A 34 -11.14 13.59 47.69
CA ALA A 34 -11.89 14.13 46.57
C ALA A 34 -10.96 14.77 45.52
N CYS A 35 -9.98 15.56 45.94
CA CYS A 35 -8.98 16.14 45.04
C CYS A 35 -8.13 15.07 44.35
N LEU A 36 -7.70 14.03 45.08
CA LEU A 36 -6.94 12.91 44.51
C LEU A 36 -7.76 12.15 43.46
N PHE A 37 -9.04 11.89 43.73
CA PHE A 37 -9.92 11.21 42.79
C PHE A 37 -10.14 12.04 41.51
N ILE A 38 -10.32 13.35 41.63
CA ILE A 38 -10.46 14.23 40.47
C ILE A 38 -9.15 14.25 39.65
N MET A 39 -8.00 14.35 40.31
CA MET A 39 -6.70 14.33 39.65
C MET A 39 -6.45 13.02 38.89
N THR A 40 -6.79 11.87 39.47
CA THR A 40 -6.64 10.57 38.80
C THR A 40 -7.61 10.42 37.64
N ALA A 41 -8.86 10.87 37.78
CA ALA A 41 -9.84 10.87 36.70
C ALA A 41 -9.38 11.74 35.52
N LEU A 42 -8.81 12.93 35.78
CA LEU A 42 -8.25 13.80 34.75
C LEU A 42 -7.06 13.15 34.03
N LEU A 43 -6.13 12.54 34.78
CA LEU A 43 -4.99 11.82 34.20
C LEU A 43 -5.44 10.65 33.33
N TYR A 44 -6.45 9.91 33.78
CA TYR A 44 -7.03 8.80 33.01
C TYR A 44 -7.69 9.29 31.72
N ALA A 45 -8.48 10.37 31.77
CA ALA A 45 -9.09 10.98 30.59
C ALA A 45 -8.04 11.47 29.59
N LEU A 46 -6.99 12.14 30.07
CA LEU A 46 -5.87 12.58 29.22
C LEU A 46 -5.16 11.39 28.54
N ASN A 47 -5.00 10.27 29.25
CA ASN A 47 -4.41 9.06 28.68
C ASN A 47 -5.27 8.48 27.54
N ILE A 48 -6.58 8.40 27.74
CA ILE A 48 -7.52 7.95 26.70
C ILE A 48 -7.45 8.86 25.46
N ILE A 49 -7.43 10.18 25.66
CA ILE A 49 -7.33 11.14 24.55
C ILE A 49 -6.02 10.95 23.79
N ARG A 50 -4.89 10.82 24.50
CA ARG A 50 -3.57 10.56 23.87
C ARG A 50 -3.55 9.27 23.07
N LEU A 51 -4.10 8.19 23.60
CA LEU A 51 -4.16 6.90 22.91
C LEU A 51 -5.02 7.00 21.64
N ARG A 52 -6.20 7.62 21.73
CA ARG A 52 -7.06 7.85 20.56
C ARG A 52 -6.38 8.70 19.48
N LEU A 53 -5.67 9.75 19.88
CA LEU A 53 -4.91 10.59 18.96
C LEU A 53 -3.77 9.82 18.29
N GLN A 54 -3.07 8.95 19.01
CA GLN A 54 -2.02 8.10 18.41
C GLN A 54 -2.58 7.14 17.38
N ILE A 55 -3.68 6.45 17.70
CA ILE A 55 -4.37 5.54 16.76
C ILE A 55 -4.84 6.32 15.52
N SER A 56 -5.46 7.48 15.72
CA SER A 56 -5.91 8.32 14.61
C SER A 56 -4.75 8.80 13.74
N ARG A 57 -3.61 9.18 14.32
CA ARG A 57 -2.42 9.57 13.57
C ARG A 57 -1.83 8.41 12.78
N ALA A 58 -1.78 7.21 13.37
CA ALA A 58 -1.31 6.01 12.68
C ALA A 58 -2.21 5.69 11.47
N LYS A 59 -3.53 5.72 11.67
CA LYS A 59 -4.50 5.51 10.59
C LYS A 59 -4.41 6.57 9.48
N ASN A 60 -4.22 7.84 9.84
CA ASN A 60 -4.05 8.89 8.85
C ASN A 60 -2.76 8.73 8.04
N ARG A 61 -1.66 8.33 8.69
CA ARG A 61 -0.40 8.03 7.98
C ARG A 61 -0.55 6.86 7.01
N GLU A 62 -1.23 5.80 7.44
CA GLU A 62 -1.53 4.65 6.59
C GLU A 62 -2.36 5.07 5.37
N LEU A 63 -3.41 5.88 5.59
CA LEU A 63 -4.25 6.42 4.52
C LEU A 63 -3.47 7.34 3.58
N GLU A 64 -2.55 8.16 4.10
CA GLU A 64 -1.67 9.02 3.28
C GLU A 64 -0.73 8.19 2.40
N VAL A 65 -0.12 7.13 2.95
CA VAL A 65 0.73 6.20 2.18
C VAL A 65 -0.08 5.49 1.10
N GLU A 66 -1.27 5.00 1.45
CA GLU A 66 -2.16 4.35 0.50
C GLU A 66 -2.59 5.32 -0.61
N LYS A 67 -2.96 6.56 -0.25
CA LYS A 67 -3.29 7.63 -1.20
C LYS A 67 -2.13 7.94 -2.15
N GLN A 68 -0.92 8.13 -1.62
CA GLN A 68 0.28 8.38 -2.45
C GLN A 68 0.53 7.23 -3.42
N ARG A 69 0.38 5.99 -2.96
CA ARG A 69 0.52 4.80 -3.80
C ARG A 69 -0.54 4.77 -4.92
N TYR A 70 -1.78 5.14 -4.62
CA TYR A 70 -2.83 5.27 -5.63
C TYR A 70 -2.55 6.37 -6.64
N GLU A 71 -2.06 7.54 -6.19
CA GLU A 71 -1.67 8.64 -7.07
C GLU A 71 -0.54 8.24 -8.02
N GLN A 72 0.47 7.52 -7.52
CA GLN A 72 1.54 6.96 -8.35
C GLN A 72 1.01 5.96 -9.38
N LEU A 73 0.21 4.98 -8.94
CA LEU A 73 -0.38 3.98 -9.84
C LEU A 73 -1.22 4.64 -10.95
N TYR A 74 -1.94 5.72 -10.61
CA TYR A 74 -2.73 6.48 -11.57
C TYR A 74 -1.86 7.24 -12.58
N ALA A 75 -0.77 7.86 -12.11
CA ALA A 75 0.19 8.53 -12.99
C ALA A 75 0.86 7.54 -13.97
N ASP A 76 1.27 6.37 -13.49
CA ASP A 76 1.85 5.31 -14.30
C ASP A 76 0.86 4.83 -15.37
N ALA A 77 -0.41 4.62 -15.00
CA ALA A 77 -1.46 4.22 -15.94
C ALA A 77 -1.70 5.27 -17.04
N ILE A 78 -1.65 6.57 -16.71
CA ILE A 78 -1.76 7.65 -17.71
C ILE A 78 -0.54 7.65 -18.65
N ALA A 79 0.66 7.48 -18.10
CA ALA A 79 1.88 7.43 -18.90
C ALA A 79 1.85 6.25 -19.87
N GLU A 80 1.40 5.08 -19.43
CA GLU A 80 1.22 3.89 -20.27
C GLU A 80 0.16 4.14 -21.36
N ARG A 81 -0.98 4.74 -21.02
CA ARG A 81 -2.00 5.15 -22.01
C ARG A 81 -1.39 6.05 -23.10
N ASP A 82 -0.58 7.02 -22.71
CA ASP A 82 0.02 7.97 -23.64
C ASP A 82 1.08 7.31 -24.53
N ALA A 83 1.86 6.38 -23.97
CA ALA A 83 2.79 5.57 -24.74
C ALA A 83 2.06 4.68 -25.77
N LEU A 84 0.99 3.99 -25.35
CA LEU A 84 0.18 3.15 -26.24
C LEU A 84 -0.50 3.98 -27.34
N THR A 85 -0.99 5.18 -27.01
CA THR A 85 -1.55 6.12 -28.00
C THR A 85 -0.52 6.47 -29.07
N LYS A 86 0.71 6.83 -28.68
CA LYS A 86 1.80 7.14 -29.61
C LYS A 86 2.17 5.95 -30.50
N MET A 87 2.18 4.74 -29.97
CA MET A 87 2.45 3.54 -30.75
C MET A 87 1.38 3.25 -31.81
N VAL A 88 0.12 3.57 -31.53
CA VAL A 88 -0.96 3.43 -32.52
C VAL A 88 -0.80 4.45 -33.66
N GLU A 89 -0.26 5.62 -33.35
CA GLU A 89 0.00 6.70 -34.32
C GLU A 89 1.25 6.45 -35.17
N ASP A 90 2.17 5.59 -34.71
CA ASP A 90 3.37 5.22 -35.45
C ASP A 90 3.06 4.36 -36.68
N SER A 91 3.53 4.80 -37.85
CA SER A 91 3.30 4.14 -39.15
C SER A 91 4.08 2.83 -39.30
N SER A 92 5.11 2.62 -38.47
CA SER A 92 6.02 1.47 -38.54
C SER A 92 5.48 0.23 -37.82
N VAL A 93 4.48 0.38 -36.95
CA VAL A 93 3.84 -0.72 -36.23
C VAL A 93 2.89 -1.47 -37.16
N GLN A 94 2.99 -2.80 -37.18
CA GLN A 94 2.11 -3.68 -37.96
C GLN A 94 0.64 -3.50 -37.54
N GLU A 95 -0.29 -3.59 -38.49
CA GLU A 95 -1.71 -3.33 -38.23
C GLU A 95 -2.32 -4.33 -37.24
N GLU A 96 -1.85 -5.56 -37.23
CA GLU A 96 -2.19 -6.60 -36.26
C GLU A 96 -1.80 -6.18 -34.84
N ALA A 97 -0.59 -5.63 -34.67
CA ALA A 97 -0.12 -5.12 -33.38
C ALA A 97 -0.89 -3.85 -32.95
N LYS A 98 -1.24 -2.95 -33.88
CA LYS A 98 -2.10 -1.79 -33.58
C LYS A 98 -3.49 -2.20 -33.10
N ALA A 99 -4.06 -3.27 -33.64
CA ALA A 99 -5.36 -3.78 -33.20
C ALA A 99 -5.32 -4.22 -31.73
N VAL A 100 -4.26 -4.95 -31.34
CA VAL A 100 -4.06 -5.38 -29.94
C VAL A 100 -3.83 -4.17 -29.01
N ILE A 101 -3.03 -3.20 -29.43
CA ILE A 101 -2.77 -1.97 -28.64
C ILE A 101 -4.06 -1.15 -28.45
N LYS A 102 -4.88 -0.98 -29.50
CA LYS A 102 -6.18 -0.29 -29.40
C LYS A 102 -7.12 -0.99 -28.43
N ALA A 103 -7.17 -2.32 -28.45
CA ALA A 103 -8.02 -3.09 -27.54
C ALA A 103 -7.60 -2.90 -26.07
N ARG A 104 -6.29 -2.90 -25.79
CA ARG A 104 -5.74 -2.59 -24.46
C ARG A 104 -6.06 -1.17 -24.01
N LEU A 105 -5.90 -0.20 -24.91
CA LEU A 105 -6.18 1.21 -24.65
C LEU A 105 -7.64 1.44 -24.26
N ASP A 106 -8.57 0.75 -24.94
CA ASP A 106 -10.00 0.82 -24.64
C ASP A 106 -10.33 0.28 -23.23
N VAL A 107 -9.76 -0.87 -22.84
CA VAL A 107 -9.93 -1.43 -21.50
C VAL A 107 -9.29 -0.55 -20.42
N LEU A 108 -8.09 -0.03 -20.65
CA LEU A 108 -7.41 0.89 -19.74
C LEU A 108 -8.26 2.16 -19.52
N ASN A 109 -8.80 2.74 -20.60
CA ASN A 109 -9.69 3.89 -20.53
C ASN A 109 -10.97 3.57 -19.73
N LYS A 110 -11.57 2.39 -19.93
CA LYS A 110 -12.75 1.94 -19.17
C LYS A 110 -12.45 1.81 -17.68
N VAL A 111 -11.29 1.25 -17.31
CA VAL A 111 -10.84 1.16 -15.90
C VAL A 111 -10.61 2.56 -15.32
N ILE A 112 -9.99 3.48 -16.07
CA ILE A 112 -9.80 4.87 -15.61
C ILE A 112 -11.16 5.56 -15.40
N ILE A 113 -12.10 5.44 -16.34
CA ILE A 113 -13.43 6.04 -16.27
C ILE A 113 -14.24 5.46 -15.09
N SER A 114 -14.17 4.15 -14.85
CA SER A 114 -14.90 3.53 -13.75
C SER A 114 -14.39 4.00 -12.38
N GLN A 115 -13.08 4.20 -12.24
CA GLN A 115 -12.47 4.76 -11.02
C GLN A 115 -12.86 6.23 -10.81
N ILE A 116 -12.92 7.04 -11.87
CA ILE A 116 -13.34 8.44 -11.79
C ILE A 116 -14.83 8.57 -11.43
N THR A 117 -15.68 7.73 -12.04
CA THR A 117 -17.15 7.84 -11.89
C THR A 117 -17.71 7.10 -10.68
N GLY A 118 -16.92 6.25 -10.02
CA GLY A 118 -17.37 5.44 -8.88
C GLY A 118 -18.41 4.37 -9.23
N THR A 119 -18.57 4.05 -10.52
CA THR A 119 -19.66 3.18 -11.00
C THR A 119 -19.26 1.70 -10.91
N SER A 120 -19.82 0.97 -9.95
CA SER A 120 -19.51 -0.45 -9.70
C SER A 120 -19.80 -1.38 -10.89
N SER A 121 -20.86 -1.12 -11.67
CA SER A 121 -21.18 -1.91 -12.86
C SER A 121 -20.19 -1.69 -14.02
N ALA A 122 -19.67 -0.46 -14.18
CA ALA A 122 -18.63 -0.16 -15.16
C ALA A 122 -17.30 -0.84 -14.79
N ASN A 123 -16.98 -0.90 -13.48
CA ASN A 123 -15.85 -1.67 -12.98
C ASN A 123 -15.97 -3.14 -13.38
N LYS A 124 -17.11 -3.79 -13.10
CA LYS A 124 -17.30 -5.21 -13.40
C LYS A 124 -17.09 -5.52 -14.88
N LYS A 125 -17.67 -4.72 -15.77
CA LYS A 125 -17.53 -4.91 -17.22
C LYS A 125 -16.10 -4.67 -17.71
N ALA A 126 -15.41 -3.66 -17.17
CA ALA A 126 -14.00 -3.42 -17.48
C ALA A 126 -13.10 -4.58 -17.03
N TYR A 127 -13.39 -5.18 -15.87
CA TYR A 127 -12.69 -6.38 -15.40
C TYR A 127 -12.97 -7.61 -16.26
N GLU A 128 -14.22 -7.84 -16.68
CA GLU A 128 -14.56 -8.96 -17.58
C GLU A 128 -13.87 -8.81 -18.95
N GLU A 129 -13.81 -7.60 -19.52
CA GLU A 129 -13.09 -7.33 -20.77
C GLU A 129 -11.57 -7.43 -20.60
N LEU A 130 -11.04 -7.01 -19.44
CA LEU A 130 -9.64 -7.22 -19.08
C LEU A 130 -9.30 -8.71 -18.99
N GLU A 131 -10.14 -9.52 -18.36
CA GLU A 131 -9.96 -10.98 -18.28
C GLU A 131 -9.95 -11.62 -19.67
N LEU A 132 -10.81 -11.17 -20.58
CA LEU A 132 -10.83 -11.64 -21.98
C LEU A 132 -9.56 -11.25 -22.74
N LEU A 133 -9.06 -10.02 -22.57
CA LEU A 133 -7.79 -9.60 -23.18
C LEU A 133 -6.59 -10.36 -22.62
N LEU A 134 -6.63 -10.71 -21.34
CA LEU A 134 -5.57 -11.49 -20.68
C LEU A 134 -5.68 -13.01 -20.94
N ALA A 135 -6.83 -13.49 -21.43
CA ALA A 135 -7.02 -14.88 -21.81
C ALA A 135 -6.18 -15.26 -23.03
N ASP A 136 -5.96 -14.32 -23.94
CA ASP A 136 -5.02 -14.48 -25.06
C ASP A 136 -3.59 -14.12 -24.64
N LYS A 137 -2.95 -15.08 -24.00
CA LYS A 137 -1.61 -14.95 -23.40
C LYS A 137 -0.53 -14.67 -24.44
N GLU A 138 -0.63 -15.28 -25.62
CA GLU A 138 0.40 -15.12 -26.67
C GLU A 138 0.37 -13.71 -27.24
N SER A 139 -0.83 -13.23 -27.63
CA SER A 139 -1.01 -11.84 -28.05
C SER A 139 -0.59 -10.86 -26.96
N PHE A 140 -0.82 -11.19 -25.69
CA PHE A 140 -0.39 -10.34 -24.59
C PHE A 140 1.13 -10.23 -24.49
N ILE A 141 1.83 -11.35 -24.56
CA ILE A 141 3.29 -11.41 -24.51
C ILE A 141 3.91 -10.68 -25.70
N GLU A 142 3.40 -10.94 -26.90
CA GLU A 142 3.93 -10.36 -28.13
C GLU A 142 3.79 -8.84 -28.15
N SER A 143 2.59 -8.32 -27.89
CA SER A 143 2.37 -6.87 -27.88
C SER A 143 3.14 -6.16 -26.77
N THR A 144 3.37 -6.82 -25.62
CA THR A 144 4.27 -6.30 -24.57
C THR A 144 5.71 -6.21 -25.06
N ARG A 145 6.22 -7.25 -25.76
CA ARG A 145 7.56 -7.19 -26.37
C ARG A 145 7.65 -6.06 -27.39
N LEU A 146 6.67 -5.94 -28.29
CA LEU A 146 6.65 -4.87 -29.31
C LEU A 146 6.60 -3.47 -28.69
N THR A 147 5.88 -3.32 -27.57
CA THR A 147 5.83 -2.07 -26.81
C THR A 147 7.19 -1.68 -26.24
N ILE A 148 7.91 -2.64 -25.67
CA ILE A 148 9.26 -2.41 -25.17
C ILE A 148 10.24 -2.19 -26.32
N GLU A 149 10.12 -2.93 -27.42
CA GLU A 149 11.00 -2.77 -28.59
C GLU A 149 10.83 -1.39 -29.25
N GLY A 150 9.61 -0.87 -29.34
CA GLY A 150 9.34 0.47 -29.87
C GLY A 150 9.83 1.59 -28.96
N ASN A 151 9.70 1.44 -27.64
CA ASN A 151 10.08 2.50 -26.68
C ASN A 151 11.55 2.44 -26.24
N ASN A 152 12.10 1.23 -26.12
CA ASN A 152 13.45 0.94 -25.64
C ASN A 152 14.13 -0.15 -26.49
N PRO A 153 14.41 0.11 -27.79
CA PRO A 153 15.01 -0.88 -28.68
C PRO A 153 16.40 -1.36 -28.22
N GLU A 154 17.13 -0.53 -27.45
CA GLU A 154 18.43 -0.90 -26.87
C GLU A 154 18.31 -2.04 -25.85
N PHE A 155 17.22 -2.07 -25.07
CA PHE A 155 16.95 -3.14 -24.12
C PHE A 155 16.86 -4.49 -24.84
N ILE A 156 16.04 -4.58 -25.89
CA ILE A 156 15.87 -5.80 -26.68
C ILE A 156 17.19 -6.20 -27.36
N SER A 157 17.91 -5.23 -27.93
CA SER A 157 19.18 -5.47 -28.60
C SER A 157 20.23 -6.05 -27.64
N ALA A 158 20.34 -5.49 -26.43
CA ALA A 158 21.28 -5.97 -25.43
C ALA A 158 20.91 -7.35 -24.87
N LEU A 159 19.63 -7.72 -24.80
CA LEU A 159 19.23 -9.10 -24.49
C LEU A 159 19.64 -10.07 -25.61
N LYS A 160 19.41 -9.72 -26.88
CA LYS A 160 19.83 -10.53 -28.05
C LYS A 160 21.36 -10.71 -28.09
N GLN A 161 22.13 -9.66 -27.82
CA GLN A 161 23.60 -9.72 -27.77
C GLN A 161 24.13 -10.69 -26.69
N ARG A 162 23.37 -10.91 -25.61
CA ARG A 162 23.71 -11.89 -24.57
C ARG A 162 23.21 -13.31 -24.89
N GLY A 163 22.72 -13.55 -26.10
CA GLY A 163 22.32 -14.89 -26.57
C GLY A 163 21.00 -15.39 -26.01
N LEU A 164 20.11 -14.49 -25.61
CA LEU A 164 18.75 -14.85 -25.20
C LEU A 164 17.90 -15.17 -26.44
N SER A 165 17.10 -16.24 -26.36
CA SER A 165 16.11 -16.59 -27.38
C SER A 165 14.90 -15.66 -27.33
N ASP A 166 14.07 -15.67 -28.38
CA ASP A 166 12.84 -14.86 -28.39
C ASP A 166 11.89 -15.21 -27.24
N GLU A 167 11.82 -16.47 -26.83
CA GLU A 167 11.02 -16.92 -25.67
C GLU A 167 11.59 -16.39 -24.34
N GLU A 168 12.92 -16.38 -24.19
CA GLU A 168 13.58 -15.80 -23.01
C GLU A 168 13.45 -14.28 -22.98
N ILE A 169 13.49 -13.61 -24.13
CA ILE A 169 13.26 -12.17 -24.27
C ILE A 169 11.82 -11.83 -23.89
N ASN A 170 10.84 -12.61 -24.33
CA ASN A 170 9.44 -12.48 -23.93
C ASN A 170 9.30 -12.54 -22.40
N ILE A 171 9.96 -13.50 -21.74
CA ILE A 171 9.97 -13.61 -20.28
C ILE A 171 10.62 -12.38 -19.64
N CYS A 172 11.74 -11.90 -20.18
CA CYS A 172 12.41 -10.69 -19.69
C CYS A 172 11.51 -9.46 -19.80
N CYS A 173 10.76 -9.32 -20.90
CA CYS A 173 9.79 -8.25 -21.09
C CYS A 173 8.69 -8.29 -20.02
N LEU A 174 8.17 -9.48 -19.68
CA LEU A 174 7.18 -9.64 -18.61
C LEU A 174 7.74 -9.25 -17.23
N TYR A 175 9.00 -9.60 -16.93
CA TYR A 175 9.66 -9.14 -15.71
C TYR A 175 9.87 -7.63 -15.67
N ALA A 176 10.22 -7.04 -16.81
CA ALA A 176 10.49 -5.60 -16.94
C ALA A 176 9.22 -4.78 -16.68
N ILE A 177 8.07 -5.17 -17.24
CA ILE A 177 6.76 -4.56 -16.91
C ILE A 177 6.26 -4.91 -15.50
N GLY A 178 6.96 -5.80 -14.80
CA GLY A 178 6.80 -6.01 -13.37
C GLY A 178 5.96 -7.19 -12.93
N LEU A 179 5.69 -8.14 -13.82
CA LEU A 179 5.12 -9.42 -13.40
C LEU A 179 6.13 -10.18 -12.53
N ARG A 180 5.62 -10.84 -11.49
CA ARG A 180 6.45 -11.70 -10.64
C ARG A 180 6.60 -13.05 -11.30
N GLY A 181 7.67 -13.77 -10.98
CA GLY A 181 7.91 -15.10 -11.56
C GLY A 181 6.76 -16.10 -11.37
N LYS A 182 6.01 -16.00 -10.27
CA LYS A 182 4.80 -16.82 -10.05
C LYS A 182 3.66 -16.49 -11.02
N ASP A 183 3.55 -15.23 -11.43
CA ASP A 183 2.49 -14.74 -12.33
C ASP A 183 2.88 -15.03 -13.78
N ILE A 184 4.16 -14.89 -14.13
CA ILE A 184 4.70 -15.26 -15.46
C ILE A 184 4.43 -16.73 -15.79
N LYS A 185 4.49 -17.63 -14.79
CA LYS A 185 4.12 -19.04 -14.96
C LYS A 185 2.68 -19.24 -15.44
N ALA A 186 1.77 -18.33 -15.10
CA ALA A 186 0.39 -18.39 -15.57
C ALA A 186 0.28 -18.03 -17.07
N TYR A 187 1.20 -17.21 -17.59
CA TYR A 187 1.21 -16.76 -18.99
C TYR A 187 1.98 -17.66 -19.93
N THR A 188 2.92 -18.46 -19.41
CA THR A 188 3.83 -19.27 -20.22
C THR A 188 3.45 -20.75 -20.04
N SER A 189 2.96 -21.39 -21.09
CA SER A 189 2.24 -22.69 -21.05
C SER A 189 3.07 -23.94 -20.70
N GLN A 190 4.27 -23.81 -20.13
CA GLN A 190 5.17 -24.93 -19.88
C GLN A 190 5.38 -25.25 -18.38
N PRO A 191 5.18 -26.50 -17.93
CA PRO A 191 5.39 -26.92 -16.54
C PRO A 191 6.83 -26.77 -15.98
N ARG A 192 7.82 -26.33 -16.79
CA ARG A 192 9.26 -26.38 -16.47
C ARG A 192 9.90 -25.06 -16.04
N HIS A 193 9.10 -24.02 -15.78
CA HIS A 193 9.55 -22.66 -15.40
C HIS A 193 10.39 -22.53 -14.12
N TYR A 194 10.72 -23.63 -13.44
CA TYR A 194 11.69 -23.57 -12.36
C TYR A 194 13.12 -23.30 -12.86
N ASN A 195 13.41 -23.53 -14.15
CA ASN A 195 14.80 -23.49 -14.66
C ASN A 195 15.11 -22.34 -15.65
N GLN A 196 14.13 -21.72 -16.31
CA GLN A 196 14.42 -20.68 -17.33
C GLN A 196 14.95 -19.37 -16.73
N SER A 197 14.52 -18.96 -15.53
CA SER A 197 15.06 -17.75 -14.89
C SER A 197 16.54 -17.91 -14.50
N ALA A 198 16.95 -19.12 -14.10
CA ALA A 198 18.35 -19.43 -13.82
C ALA A 198 19.20 -19.42 -15.10
N ASP A 199 18.67 -19.97 -16.19
CA ASP A 199 19.34 -19.95 -17.50
C ASP A 199 19.46 -18.52 -18.04
N ILE A 200 18.40 -17.71 -17.93
CA ILE A 200 18.41 -16.29 -18.26
C ILE A 200 19.46 -15.56 -17.40
N ARG A 201 19.44 -15.75 -16.07
CA ARG A 201 20.44 -15.13 -15.17
C ARG A 201 21.87 -15.47 -15.59
N ARG A 202 22.14 -16.73 -15.90
CA ARG A 202 23.46 -17.18 -16.36
C ARG A 202 23.87 -16.51 -17.67
N LYS A 203 22.97 -16.43 -18.66
CA LYS A 203 23.23 -15.72 -19.94
C LYS A 203 23.45 -14.22 -19.74
N LEU A 204 22.78 -13.63 -18.75
CA LEU A 204 22.97 -12.23 -18.37
C LEU A 204 24.22 -11.99 -17.52
N GLY A 205 24.95 -13.04 -17.14
CA GLY A 205 26.16 -12.95 -16.30
C GLY A 205 25.87 -12.75 -14.81
N LEU A 206 24.64 -13.02 -14.35
CA LEU A 206 24.23 -12.88 -12.96
C LEU A 206 24.53 -14.15 -12.15
N THR A 207 25.15 -13.95 -11.00
CA THR A 207 25.46 -14.96 -9.98
C THR A 207 24.38 -15.01 -8.90
N GLU A 208 24.48 -15.93 -7.93
CA GLU A 208 23.51 -16.04 -6.82
C GLU A 208 23.52 -14.83 -5.87
N SER A 209 24.66 -14.15 -5.75
CA SER A 209 24.80 -12.93 -4.95
C SER A 209 24.31 -11.66 -5.65
N ASP A 210 24.08 -11.72 -6.95
CA ASP A 210 23.64 -10.56 -7.72
C ASP A 210 22.16 -10.25 -7.55
N THR A 211 21.80 -9.00 -7.84
CA THR A 211 20.44 -8.48 -7.67
C THR A 211 19.39 -9.35 -8.37
N ASN A 212 18.15 -9.30 -7.88
CA ASN A 212 17.05 -10.07 -8.44
C ASN A 212 16.88 -9.79 -9.94
N LEU A 213 16.57 -10.82 -10.73
CA LEU A 213 16.46 -10.71 -12.18
C LEU A 213 15.51 -9.57 -12.60
N SER A 214 14.40 -9.40 -11.89
CA SER A 214 13.44 -8.32 -12.14
C SER A 214 14.01 -6.92 -11.89
N ILE A 215 14.87 -6.75 -10.87
CA ILE A 215 15.51 -5.47 -10.56
C ILE A 215 16.52 -5.16 -11.65
N PHE A 216 17.37 -6.12 -11.98
CA PHE A 216 18.37 -5.97 -13.04
C PHE A 216 17.75 -5.58 -14.39
N LEU A 217 16.65 -6.23 -14.78
CA LEU A 217 15.97 -5.94 -16.05
C LEU A 217 15.32 -4.56 -16.05
N ARG A 218 14.79 -4.08 -14.92
CA ARG A 218 14.23 -2.72 -14.82
C ARG A 218 15.32 -1.66 -14.88
N ASP A 219 16.42 -1.84 -14.14
CA ASP A 219 17.58 -0.96 -14.21
C ASP A 219 18.20 -0.91 -15.62
N MET A 220 18.03 -1.98 -16.40
CA MET A 220 18.46 -2.05 -17.79
C MET A 220 17.47 -1.39 -18.76
N LEU A 221 16.19 -1.36 -18.44
CA LEU A 221 15.14 -0.71 -19.23
C LEU A 221 15.12 0.81 -19.02
N GLU A 222 15.51 1.28 -17.82
CA GLU A 222 15.55 2.70 -17.45
C GLU A 222 16.82 3.43 -17.93
N LYS A 223 17.76 2.72 -18.56
CA LYS A 223 18.97 3.29 -19.17
C LYS A 223 18.71 3.73 -20.60
#